data_AF-A0A3B0UIK9-F1
#
_entry.id   AF-A0A3B0UIK9-F1
#
_cell.length_a   1.000
_cell.length_b   1.000
_cell.length_c   1.000
_cell.angle_alpha   90.00
_cell.angle_beta   90.00
_cell.angle_gamma   90.00
#
_symmetry.space_group_name_H-M   'P 1'
#
loop_
_entity.id
_entity.type
_entity.pdbx_description
1 polymer ?
#
loop_
_entity_poly.entity_id
_entity_poly.type
_entity_poly.pdbx_seq_one_letter_code
_entity_poly.pdbx_strand_id
1 'polypeptide(L)'
;MEFFRIINKQVSQKIIQDNINPQTLDKFTESMFFLEKKNSDFSGATLWGEFLISYDKINGGVRFTLLDCPNALSWTITTGFPPERTKIILHCTINRTQKPQEFVDEINTFLDEWEIGLNSQF
;
A
#
# COMPACT_ATOMS: atom_id res chain seq x y z
N MET A 1 9.61 -11.75 2.09
CA MET A 1 10.49 -10.66 1.63
C MET A 1 9.80 -9.38 2.01
N GLU A 2 10.57 -8.38 2.45
CA GLU A 2 10.05 -7.09 2.91
C GLU A 2 10.72 -5.96 2.11
N PHE A 3 9.94 -4.94 1.81
CA PHE A 3 10.32 -3.81 0.98
C PHE A 3 9.86 -2.52 1.66
N PHE A 4 10.72 -1.51 1.68
CA PHE A 4 10.45 -0.26 2.37
C PHE A 4 10.68 0.94 1.46
N ARG A 5 9.85 1.98 1.65
CA ARG A 5 10.12 3.37 1.26
C ARG A 5 9.96 4.25 2.50
N ILE A 6 10.91 5.15 2.70
CA ILE A 6 10.93 6.10 3.81
C ILE A 6 10.71 7.48 3.21
N ILE A 7 9.49 7.99 3.32
CA ILE A 7 9.05 9.19 2.61
C ILE A 7 9.11 10.37 3.58
N ASN A 8 9.89 11.40 3.22
CA ASN A 8 10.14 12.56 4.07
C ASN A 8 8.96 13.56 4.05
N LYS A 9 7.79 13.10 4.52
CA LYS A 9 6.56 13.88 4.67
C LYS A 9 6.03 13.72 6.08
N GLN A 10 5.68 14.84 6.70
CA GLN A 10 5.12 14.87 8.05
C GLN A 10 3.60 14.89 7.96
N VAL A 11 2.99 13.76 8.30
CA VAL A 11 1.53 13.61 8.36
C VAL A 11 1.15 12.93 9.66
N SER A 12 -0.10 13.13 10.09
CA SER A 12 -0.66 12.41 11.24
C SER A 12 -1.32 11.11 10.79
N GLN A 13 -1.45 10.13 11.71
CA GLN A 13 -2.25 8.93 11.49
C GLN A 13 -3.67 9.28 11.00
N LYS A 14 -4.28 10.32 11.58
CA LYS A 14 -5.63 10.75 11.22
C LYS A 14 -5.70 11.19 9.76
N ILE A 15 -4.72 11.97 9.30
CA ILE A 15 -4.62 12.39 7.89
C ILE A 15 -4.52 11.18 6.97
N ILE A 16 -3.66 10.20 7.29
CA ILE A 16 -3.52 8.97 6.49
C ILE A 16 -4.86 8.21 6.43
N GLN A 17 -5.48 7.95 7.58
CA GLN A 17 -6.71 7.15 7.69
C GLN A 17 -7.96 7.81 7.11
N ASP A 18 -7.97 9.14 7.01
CA ASP A 18 -9.09 9.90 6.44
C ASP A 18 -8.93 10.06 4.91
N ASN A 19 -7.69 10.09 4.39
CA ASN A 19 -7.42 10.37 2.98
C ASN A 19 -7.09 9.14 2.13
N ILE A 20 -6.56 8.06 2.72
CA ILE A 20 -6.24 6.83 1.99
C ILE A 20 -7.31 5.78 2.28
N ASN A 21 -8.15 5.50 1.29
CA ASN A 21 -9.19 4.48 1.35
C ASN A 21 -9.41 3.91 -0.07
N PRO A 22 -10.21 2.84 -0.23
CA PRO A 22 -10.42 2.23 -1.53
C PRO A 22 -10.94 3.23 -2.59
N GLN A 23 -11.81 4.17 -2.22
CA GLN A 23 -12.40 5.13 -3.16
C GLN A 23 -11.45 6.25 -3.59
N THR A 24 -10.23 6.31 -3.04
CA THR A 24 -9.25 7.36 -3.33
C THR A 24 -7.93 6.80 -3.88
N LEU A 25 -7.88 5.52 -4.25
CA LEU A 25 -6.64 4.87 -4.72
C LEU A 25 -6.05 5.57 -5.95
N ASP A 26 -6.91 6.06 -6.84
CA ASP A 26 -6.56 6.82 -8.06
C ASP A 26 -5.78 8.10 -7.80
N LYS A 27 -5.81 8.63 -6.57
CA LYS A 27 -5.00 9.79 -6.16
C LYS A 27 -3.56 9.44 -5.81
N PHE A 28 -3.30 8.17 -5.50
CA PHE A 28 -2.01 7.70 -4.98
C PHE A 28 -1.29 6.74 -5.93
N THR A 29 -2.01 6.06 -6.82
CA THR A 29 -1.45 5.08 -7.74
C THR A 29 -2.10 5.18 -9.11
N GLU A 30 -1.31 4.91 -10.16
CA GLU A 30 -1.81 4.85 -11.53
C GLU A 30 -2.16 3.42 -11.95
N SER A 31 -1.56 2.41 -11.33
CA SER A 31 -1.79 0.99 -11.68
C SER A 31 -2.84 0.30 -10.80
N MET A 32 -3.34 0.95 -9.74
CA MET A 32 -4.30 0.35 -8.80
C MET A 32 -5.60 1.15 -8.70
N PHE A 33 -6.73 0.44 -8.84
CA PHE A 33 -8.06 1.04 -8.88
C PHE A 33 -9.07 0.24 -8.07
N PHE A 34 -10.02 0.95 -7.48
CA PHE A 34 -11.23 0.33 -6.92
C PHE A 34 -12.19 -0.05 -8.05
N LEU A 35 -12.67 -1.29 -8.04
CA LEU A 35 -13.65 -1.78 -8.99
C LEU A 35 -15.03 -1.89 -8.36
N GLU A 36 -15.14 -2.64 -7.26
CA GLU A 36 -16.43 -2.93 -6.64
C GLU A 36 -16.30 -3.20 -5.14
N LYS A 37 -17.28 -2.78 -4.36
CA LYS A 37 -17.35 -3.12 -2.93
C LYS A 37 -17.77 -4.58 -2.75
N LYS A 38 -17.09 -5.32 -1.87
CA LYS A 38 -17.40 -6.71 -1.51
C LYS A 38 -17.47 -6.87 0.01
N ASN A 39 -18.66 -6.71 0.59
CA ASN A 39 -18.86 -6.74 2.05
C ASN A 39 -17.97 -5.71 2.79
N SER A 40 -17.03 -6.20 3.62
CA SER A 40 -16.00 -5.40 4.32
C SER A 40 -14.77 -5.11 3.45
N ASP A 41 -14.60 -5.85 2.35
CA ASP A 41 -13.47 -5.80 1.44
C ASP A 41 -13.89 -5.14 0.11
N PHE A 42 -13.00 -5.14 -0.88
CA PHE A 42 -13.31 -4.66 -2.23
C PHE A 42 -12.56 -5.47 -3.30
N SER A 43 -13.14 -5.54 -4.49
CA SER A 43 -12.38 -5.95 -5.68
C SER A 43 -11.61 -4.74 -6.20
N GLY A 44 -10.32 -4.93 -6.47
CA GLY A 44 -9.44 -3.92 -7.03
C GLY A 44 -8.59 -4.44 -8.18
N ALA A 45 -8.42 -3.61 -9.21
CA ALA A 45 -7.42 -3.84 -10.24
C ALA A 45 -6.04 -3.44 -9.73
N THR A 46 -5.01 -4.20 -10.10
CA THR A 46 -3.60 -3.96 -9.76
C THR A 46 -2.72 -4.26 -10.97
N LEU A 47 -1.42 -3.98 -10.86
CA LEU A 47 -0.40 -4.36 -11.85
C LEU A 47 -0.42 -5.87 -12.20
N TRP A 48 -0.83 -6.73 -11.25
CA TRP A 48 -0.84 -8.19 -11.42
C TRP A 48 -2.21 -8.77 -11.76
N GLY A 49 -3.21 -7.92 -12.01
CA GLY A 49 -4.60 -8.32 -12.27
C GLY A 49 -5.57 -7.91 -11.16
N GLU A 50 -6.76 -8.49 -11.19
CA GLU A 50 -7.84 -8.24 -10.22
C GLU A 50 -7.67 -9.14 -8.99
N PHE A 51 -7.84 -8.55 -7.80
CA PHE A 51 -7.78 -9.26 -6.52
C PHE A 51 -8.92 -8.82 -5.60
N LEU A 52 -9.27 -9.70 -4.66
CA LEU A 52 -10.02 -9.32 -3.47
C LEU A 52 -9.07 -8.68 -2.45
N ILE A 53 -9.37 -7.46 -2.02
CA ILE A 53 -8.46 -6.65 -1.21
C ILE A 53 -9.14 -6.23 0.10
N SER A 54 -8.49 -6.53 1.22
CA SER A 54 -8.90 -5.98 2.52
C SER A 54 -8.34 -4.57 2.71
N TYR A 55 -9.07 -3.73 3.44
CA TYR A 55 -8.61 -2.41 3.86
C TYR A 55 -8.88 -2.24 5.35
N ASP A 56 -7.81 -1.99 6.12
CA ASP A 56 -7.88 -1.91 7.56
C ASP A 56 -7.24 -0.61 8.06
N LYS A 57 -7.95 0.13 8.91
CA LYS A 57 -7.35 1.19 9.72
C LYS A 57 -6.54 0.53 10.84
N ILE A 58 -5.25 0.84 10.90
CA ILE A 58 -4.31 0.30 11.90
C ILE A 58 -3.63 1.44 12.67
N ASN A 59 -2.97 1.13 13.78
CA ASN A 59 -2.13 2.12 14.45
C ASN A 59 -1.08 2.68 13.48
N GLY A 60 -0.99 4.00 13.40
CA GLY A 60 -0.10 4.73 12.52
C GLY A 60 -0.63 5.00 11.12
N GLY A 61 -1.69 4.32 10.66
CA GLY A 61 -2.21 4.54 9.31
C GLY A 61 -3.15 3.45 8.81
N VAL A 62 -2.84 2.88 7.65
CA VAL A 62 -3.71 1.91 6.94
C VAL A 62 -2.92 0.69 6.44
N ARG A 63 -3.63 -0.42 6.26
CA ARG A 63 -3.14 -1.65 5.65
C ARG A 63 -4.06 -2.08 4.51
N PHE A 64 -3.45 -2.59 3.45
CA PHE A 64 -4.12 -3.34 2.40
C PHE A 64 -3.51 -4.74 2.28
N THR A 65 -4.35 -5.73 1.95
CA THR A 65 -3.92 -7.12 1.75
C THR A 65 -4.62 -7.70 0.53
N LEU A 66 -3.87 -8.30 -0.40
CA LEU A 66 -4.44 -9.08 -1.48
C LEU A 66 -4.80 -10.49 -0.96
N LEU A 67 -6.08 -10.73 -0.66
CA LEU A 67 -6.57 -11.90 0.09
C LEU A 67 -6.48 -13.22 -0.70
N ASP A 68 -6.57 -13.13 -2.01
CA ASP A 68 -6.50 -14.24 -2.97
C ASP A 68 -5.16 -14.28 -3.74
N CYS A 69 -4.18 -13.44 -3.36
CA CYS A 69 -2.85 -13.47 -3.94
C CYS A 69 -2.02 -14.64 -3.38
N PRO A 70 -1.43 -15.52 -4.21
CA PRO A 70 -0.63 -16.65 -3.73
C PRO A 70 0.61 -16.21 -2.95
N ASN A 71 1.11 -15.00 -3.20
CA ASN A 71 2.27 -14.44 -2.51
C ASN A 71 1.92 -13.79 -1.17
N ALA A 72 0.63 -13.73 -0.80
CA ALA A 72 0.13 -13.04 0.38
C ALA A 72 0.67 -11.60 0.47
N LEU A 73 0.60 -10.86 -0.65
CA LEU A 73 1.11 -9.50 -0.73
C LEU A 73 0.25 -8.59 0.18
N SER A 74 0.91 -7.86 1.06
CA SER A 74 0.28 -6.84 1.90
C SER A 74 1.16 -5.61 1.93
N TRP A 75 0.56 -4.43 2.03
CA TRP A 75 1.31 -3.20 2.26
C TRP A 75 0.63 -2.29 3.28
N THR A 76 1.44 -1.48 3.93
CA THR A 76 1.03 -0.55 4.97
C THR A 76 1.61 0.82 4.71
N ILE A 77 0.79 1.86 4.90
CA ILE A 77 1.24 3.25 4.91
C ILE A 77 1.04 3.77 6.33
N THR A 78 2.13 4.06 7.04
CA THR A 78 2.11 4.37 8.47
C THR A 78 3.03 5.54 8.84
N THR A 79 2.81 6.13 10.02
CA THR A 79 3.65 7.18 10.61
C THR A 79 3.61 7.10 12.14
N GLY A 80 4.50 7.84 12.82
CA GLY A 80 4.46 8.03 14.28
C GLY A 80 5.28 7.04 15.11
N PHE A 81 5.91 6.04 14.49
CA PHE A 81 6.66 4.99 15.18
C PHE A 81 8.15 4.97 14.80
N PRO A 82 9.05 4.49 15.68
CA PRO A 82 10.47 4.29 15.36
C PRO A 82 10.68 3.36 14.16
N PRO A 83 11.80 3.50 13.43
CA PRO A 83 12.89 4.45 13.67
C PRO A 83 12.59 5.88 13.19
N GLU A 84 11.63 6.06 12.27
CA GLU A 84 11.40 7.33 11.56
C GLU A 84 10.05 7.96 11.94
N ARG A 85 9.92 8.40 13.19
CA ARG A 85 8.63 8.82 13.79
C ARG A 85 7.91 9.95 13.05
N THR A 86 8.64 10.80 12.33
CA THR A 86 8.10 11.97 11.64
C THR A 86 7.89 11.75 10.14
N LYS A 87 8.22 10.56 9.63
CA LYS A 87 8.14 10.24 8.21
C LYS A 87 7.01 9.25 7.96
N ILE A 88 6.60 9.16 6.69
CA ILE A 88 5.73 8.08 6.25
C ILE A 88 6.60 6.86 5.96
N ILE A 89 6.22 5.72 6.52
CA ILE A 89 6.75 4.41 6.18
C ILE A 89 5.74 3.70 5.28
N LEU A 90 6.13 3.50 4.03
CA LEU A 90 5.47 2.59 3.11
C LEU A 90 6.23 1.26 3.16
N HIS A 91 5.55 0.22 3.62
CA HIS A 91 6.13 -1.12 3.77
C HIS A 91 5.27 -2.13 3.01
N CYS A 92 5.90 -2.96 2.20
CA CYS A 92 5.27 -4.08 1.50
C CYS A 92 5.96 -5.39 1.87
N THR A 93 5.16 -6.45 2.02
CA THR A 93 5.64 -7.78 2.36
C THR A 93 4.97 -8.84 1.51
N ILE A 94 5.71 -9.92 1.24
CA ILE A 94 5.22 -11.15 0.63
C ILE A 94 5.71 -12.36 1.43
N ASN A 95 4.89 -13.40 1.50
CA ASN A 95 5.22 -14.67 2.16
C ASN A 95 6.11 -15.56 1.28
N ARG A 96 7.26 -15.04 0.86
CA ARG A 96 8.27 -15.74 0.05
C ARG A 96 9.65 -15.36 0.56
N THR A 97 10.61 -16.27 0.48
CA THR A 97 12.02 -15.99 0.79
C THR A 97 12.77 -15.42 -0.41
N GLN A 98 12.37 -15.82 -1.63
CA GLN A 98 12.94 -15.36 -2.89
C GLN A 98 11.89 -15.33 -4.01
N LYS A 99 12.12 -14.47 -5.00
CA LYS A 99 11.35 -14.35 -6.23
C LYS A 99 12.29 -14.02 -7.41
N PRO A 100 11.89 -14.31 -8.66
CA PRO A 100 12.62 -13.82 -9.83
C PRO A 100 12.77 -12.30 -9.77
N GLN A 101 13.87 -11.78 -10.30
CA GLN A 101 14.18 -10.34 -10.25
C GLN A 101 13.07 -9.49 -10.88
N GLU A 102 12.51 -9.94 -12.01
CA GLU A 102 11.38 -9.28 -12.69
C GLU A 102 10.20 -9.00 -11.75
N PHE A 103 9.82 -9.99 -10.92
CA PHE A 103 8.72 -9.81 -9.96
C PHE A 103 9.12 -8.87 -8.81
N VAL A 104 10.39 -8.84 -8.43
CA VAL A 104 10.91 -7.87 -7.45
C VAL A 104 10.88 -6.46 -8.02
N ASP A 105 11.20 -6.31 -9.30
CA ASP A 105 11.16 -5.03 -10.01
C ASP A 105 9.72 -4.52 -10.12
N GLU A 106 8.75 -5.39 -10.43
CA GLU A 106 7.31 -5.06 -10.41
C GLU A 106 6.84 -4.56 -9.04
N ILE A 107 7.27 -5.20 -7.94
CA ILE A 107 6.97 -4.71 -6.58
C ILE A 107 7.56 -3.33 -6.36
N ASN A 108 8.79 -3.09 -6.82
CA ASN A 108 9.41 -1.78 -6.70
C ASN A 108 8.67 -0.72 -7.52
N THR A 109 8.25 -1.03 -8.74
CA THR A 109 7.41 -0.13 -9.55
C THR A 109 6.10 0.20 -8.85
N PHE A 110 5.42 -0.80 -8.28
CA PHE A 110 4.20 -0.58 -7.50
C PHE A 110 4.45 0.34 -6.29
N LEU A 111 5.57 0.16 -5.57
CA LEU A 111 5.93 1.01 -4.44
C LEU A 111 6.34 2.43 -4.85
N ASP A 112 6.98 2.58 -6.00
CA ASP A 112 7.41 3.88 -6.54
C ASP A 112 6.18 4.72 -6.94
N GLU A 113 5.16 4.11 -7.54
CA GLU A 113 3.89 4.78 -7.81
C GLU A 113 3.24 5.30 -6.52
N TRP A 114 3.13 4.45 -5.50
CA TRP A 114 2.62 4.86 -4.19
C TRP A 114 3.45 5.99 -3.58
N GLU A 115 4.78 5.92 -3.66
CA GLU A 115 5.65 6.97 -3.14
C GLU A 115 5.44 8.31 -3.87
N ILE A 116 5.31 8.30 -5.19
CA ILE A 116 5.00 9.49 -6.00
C ILE A 116 3.65 10.09 -5.57
N GLY A 117 2.62 9.25 -5.46
CA GLY A 117 1.29 9.68 -5.01
C GLY A 117 1.31 10.26 -3.60
N LEU A 118 1.96 9.58 -2.66
CA LEU A 118 2.09 10.04 -1.27
C LEU A 118 2.84 11.37 -1.17
N ASN A 119 3.87 11.59 -1.99
CA ASN A 119 4.58 12.87 -2.02
C ASN A 119 3.77 14.02 -2.63
N SER A 120 2.78 13.70 -3.46
CA SER A 120 1.96 14.68 -4.17
C SER A 120 0.71 15.07 -3.38
N GLN A 121 0.10 14.13 -2.65
CA GLN A 121 -1.13 14.35 -1.90
C GLN A 121 -0.91 14.90 -0.48
N PHE A 122 0.31 14.75 0.06
CA PHE A 122 0.72 15.24 1.39
C PHE A 122 1.96 16.12 1.26
#